data_AF-A0A0N1NA07-F1
#
_entry.id   AF-A0A0N1NA07-F1
#
_cell.length_a   1.000
_cell.length_b   1.000
_cell.length_c   1.000
_cell.angle_alpha   90.00
_cell.angle_beta   90.00
_cell.angle_gamma   90.00
#
_symmetry.space_group_name_H-M   'P 1'
#
loop_
_entity.id
_entity.type
_entity.pdbx_description
1 polymer ?
#
loop_
_entity_poly.entity_id
_entity_poly.type
_entity_poly.pdbx_seq_one_letter_code
_entity_poly.pdbx_strand_id
1 'polypeptide(L)'
;MTELIYPEMPANSLVVLIGPSGAGKSTIARTWPASQVLSLDALREVVSDDAGDQDATGDAVAALHLLLEARMRRRLFTVVDATNVTRSAREPLVAAAKRHDMLPIAVMVATPGSVCIERQGPRPANRTVPEAVVVKQRQDMVDSHRTLKAEGFLEVVFSDSLYRLLPFLERLSGTRQADLGLDGSDGLGELNLVRRTFGEEILPLWRWKDGSNVAGGDRVAEIRLGQMYLTLALRTDVDGEGDVGFDVMVPCPHDDECTGYAWVPAYSVTCLFRALNGDLDDDEDIVCTAHGPNNDGDQDDDPDGRADLEEQALEAIRG
;
A
#
# COMPACT_ATOMS: atom_id res chain seq x y z
N MET A 1 24.77 -28.30 0.19
CA MET A 1 24.89 -27.06 0.97
C MET A 1 25.81 -26.15 0.19
N THR A 2 25.22 -25.35 -0.71
CA THR A 2 25.95 -24.39 -1.53
C THR A 2 26.48 -23.31 -0.59
N GLU A 3 27.80 -23.15 -0.52
CA GLU A 3 28.43 -22.07 0.25
C GLU A 3 27.75 -20.74 -0.11
N LEU A 4 27.33 -20.02 0.93
CA LEU A 4 26.72 -18.70 0.84
C LEU A 4 27.80 -17.72 0.35
N ILE A 5 27.89 -17.51 -0.96
CA ILE A 5 28.98 -16.71 -1.56
C ILE A 5 28.88 -15.22 -1.20
N TYR A 6 27.79 -14.76 -0.58
CA TYR A 6 27.80 -13.46 0.10
C TYR A 6 27.15 -13.57 1.49
N PRO A 7 27.95 -13.56 2.58
CA PRO A 7 27.43 -13.42 3.93
C PRO A 7 26.66 -12.10 4.05
N GLU A 8 25.84 -12.01 5.10
CA GLU A 8 25.17 -10.76 5.48
C GLU A 8 26.12 -9.57 5.34
N MET A 9 25.64 -8.48 4.70
CA MET A 9 26.43 -7.28 4.57
C MET A 9 26.85 -6.79 5.97
N PRO A 10 28.08 -6.27 6.13
CA PRO A 10 28.53 -5.78 7.43
C PRO A 10 27.55 -4.77 8.02
N ALA A 11 27.35 -4.82 9.34
CA ALA A 11 26.40 -3.95 10.02
C ALA A 11 26.71 -2.44 9.83
N ASN A 12 27.99 -2.09 9.67
CA ASN A 12 28.46 -0.71 9.51
C ASN A 12 28.80 -0.40 8.04
N SER A 13 27.80 -0.56 7.16
CA SER A 13 27.97 -0.36 5.71
C SER A 13 27.10 0.76 5.14
N LEU A 14 27.65 1.41 4.13
CA LEU A 14 26.92 2.27 3.20
C LEU A 14 26.74 1.51 1.89
N VAL A 15 25.51 1.09 1.61
CA VAL A 15 25.15 0.48 0.33
C VAL A 15 24.72 1.57 -0.64
N VAL A 16 25.36 1.63 -1.79
CA VAL A 16 24.98 2.56 -2.87
C VAL A 16 24.43 1.73 -4.03
N LEU A 17 23.13 1.86 -4.29
CA LEU A 17 22.51 1.22 -5.45
C LEU A 17 22.90 1.98 -6.72
N ILE A 18 23.35 1.28 -7.75
CA ILE A 18 23.80 1.86 -9.02
C ILE A 18 23.03 1.20 -10.16
N GLY A 19 22.33 1.99 -10.96
CA GLY A 19 21.62 1.48 -12.12
C GLY A 19 20.66 2.45 -12.78
N PRO A 20 20.29 2.20 -14.05
CA PRO A 20 19.41 3.08 -14.79
C PRO A 20 18.00 3.13 -14.18
N SER A 21 17.24 4.15 -14.54
CA SER A 21 15.80 4.20 -14.29
C SER A 21 15.13 2.94 -14.83
N GLY A 22 14.16 2.38 -14.11
CA GLY A 22 13.50 1.11 -14.47
C GLY A 22 14.28 -0.17 -14.13
N ALA A 23 15.52 -0.09 -13.65
CA ALA A 23 16.30 -1.29 -13.28
C ALA A 23 15.74 -2.05 -12.05
N GLY A 24 14.90 -1.42 -11.23
CA GLY A 24 14.35 -2.05 -10.02
C GLY A 24 15.15 -1.77 -8.73
N LYS A 25 15.94 -0.69 -8.70
CA LYS A 25 16.67 -0.23 -7.51
C LYS A 25 15.74 -0.02 -6.30
N SER A 26 14.65 0.71 -6.47
CA SER A 26 13.69 0.91 -5.38
C SER A 26 13.00 -0.39 -4.97
N THR A 27 12.82 -1.36 -5.88
CA THR A 27 12.29 -2.69 -5.53
C THR A 27 13.24 -3.46 -4.63
N ILE A 28 14.53 -3.48 -4.94
CA ILE A 28 15.51 -4.11 -4.06
C ILE A 28 15.68 -3.32 -2.75
N ALA A 29 15.64 -1.98 -2.80
CA ALA A 29 15.73 -1.11 -1.63
C ALA A 29 14.63 -1.39 -0.59
N ARG A 30 13.38 -1.64 -1.04
CA ARG A 30 12.26 -2.02 -0.17
C ARG A 30 12.45 -3.34 0.59
N THR A 31 13.46 -4.14 0.23
CA THR A 31 13.83 -5.33 1.00
C THR A 31 14.63 -5.00 2.27
N TRP A 32 15.00 -3.74 2.51
CA TRP A 32 15.52 -3.26 3.80
C TRP A 32 14.42 -2.53 4.59
N PRO A 33 14.57 -2.37 5.92
CA PRO A 33 13.69 -1.50 6.69
C PRO A 33 13.65 -0.09 6.07
N ALA A 34 12.47 0.52 6.00
CA ALA A 34 12.30 1.85 5.41
C ALA A 34 13.24 2.89 6.06
N SER A 35 13.45 2.78 7.37
CA SER A 35 14.37 3.64 8.12
C SER A 35 15.83 3.52 7.72
N GLN A 36 16.23 2.49 6.95
CA GLN A 36 17.60 2.30 6.45
C GLN A 36 17.79 2.84 5.02
N VAL A 37 16.72 3.16 4.31
CA VAL A 37 16.76 3.56 2.90
C VAL A 37 16.65 5.07 2.78
N LEU A 38 17.63 5.71 2.14
CA LEU A 38 17.57 7.09 1.70
C LEU A 38 17.34 7.10 0.19
N SER A 39 16.11 7.39 -0.23
CA SER A 39 15.74 7.48 -1.65
C SER A 39 15.72 8.94 -2.11
N LEU A 40 16.43 9.25 -3.19
CA LEU A 40 16.44 10.61 -3.73
C LEU A 40 15.06 11.02 -4.27
N ASP A 41 14.33 10.08 -4.87
CA ASP A 41 12.98 10.35 -5.39
C ASP A 41 11.99 10.59 -4.24
N ALA A 42 12.09 9.85 -3.13
CA ALA A 42 11.27 10.10 -1.94
C ALA A 42 11.61 11.43 -1.26
N LEU A 43 12.90 11.81 -1.21
CA LEU A 43 13.31 13.08 -0.65
C LEU A 43 12.89 14.26 -1.52
N ARG A 44 12.86 14.09 -2.84
CA ARG A 44 12.31 15.10 -3.76
C ARG A 44 10.82 15.29 -3.51
N GLU A 45 10.06 14.21 -3.42
CA GLU A 45 8.64 14.25 -3.06
C GLU A 45 8.40 14.95 -1.71
N VAL A 46 9.25 14.73 -0.70
CA VAL A 46 9.16 15.42 0.60
C VAL A 46 9.38 16.94 0.50
N VAL A 47 10.18 17.42 -0.45
CA VAL A 47 10.49 18.87 -0.56
C VAL A 47 9.61 19.60 -1.56
N SER A 48 8.92 18.91 -2.48
CA SER A 48 8.12 19.52 -3.55
C SER A 48 6.72 18.96 -3.77
N ASP A 49 6.30 17.97 -2.97
CA ASP A 49 5.09 17.15 -3.19
C ASP A 49 5.07 16.40 -4.54
N ASP A 50 6.18 16.40 -5.30
CA ASP A 50 6.33 15.71 -6.58
C ASP A 50 7.71 15.05 -6.76
N ALA A 51 7.74 13.72 -6.76
CA ALA A 51 8.94 12.91 -7.02
C ALA A 51 9.58 13.14 -8.41
N GLY A 52 8.89 13.81 -9.33
CA GLY A 52 9.39 14.16 -10.67
C GLY A 52 10.04 15.54 -10.79
N ASP A 53 9.84 16.42 -9.81
CA ASP A 53 10.25 17.83 -9.89
C ASP A 53 11.78 18.01 -9.96
N GLN A 54 12.28 18.32 -11.15
CA GLN A 54 13.72 18.47 -11.36
C GLN A 54 14.28 19.72 -10.67
N ASP A 55 13.49 20.76 -10.46
CA ASP A 55 13.92 22.01 -9.81
C ASP A 55 14.25 21.75 -8.33
N ALA A 56 13.53 20.82 -7.70
CA ALA A 56 13.75 20.39 -6.32
C ALA A 56 14.94 19.42 -6.13
N THR A 57 15.66 19.04 -7.20
CA THR A 57 16.77 18.07 -7.09
C THR A 57 17.91 18.58 -6.20
N GLY A 58 18.19 19.88 -6.21
CA GLY A 58 19.22 20.48 -5.35
C GLY A 58 18.90 20.29 -3.87
N ASP A 59 17.67 20.61 -3.48
CA ASP A 59 17.20 20.48 -2.09
C ASP A 59 17.12 19.02 -1.65
N ALA A 60 16.65 18.13 -2.53
CA ALA A 60 16.61 16.69 -2.27
C ALA A 60 18.02 16.09 -2.04
N VAL A 61 19.02 16.51 -2.84
CA VAL A 61 20.42 16.10 -2.67
C VAL A 61 21.00 16.64 -1.35
N ALA A 62 20.71 17.90 -1.01
CA ALA A 62 21.15 18.49 0.26
C ALA A 62 20.56 17.72 1.47
N ALA A 63 19.25 17.42 1.43
CA ALA A 63 18.58 16.62 2.45
C ALA A 63 19.17 15.20 2.55
N LEU A 64 19.45 14.55 1.42
CA LEU A 64 20.06 13.23 1.37
C LEU A 64 21.41 13.23 2.08
N HIS A 65 22.28 14.19 1.78
CA HIS A 65 23.59 14.29 2.40
C HIS A 65 23.50 14.60 3.91
N LEU A 66 22.58 15.46 4.32
CA LEU A 66 22.36 15.76 5.74
C LEU A 66 21.93 14.50 6.53
N LEU A 67 20.96 13.75 6.01
CA LEU A 67 20.49 12.51 6.62
C LEU A 67 21.57 11.43 6.61
N LEU A 68 22.29 11.28 5.50
CA LEU A 68 23.41 10.36 5.37
C LEU A 68 24.47 10.65 6.45
N GLU A 69 24.92 11.89 6.59
CA GLU A 69 25.86 12.32 7.62
C GLU A 69 25.36 12.02 9.04
N ALA A 70 24.08 12.29 9.31
CA ALA A 70 23.48 12.00 10.61
C ALA A 70 23.46 10.49 10.92
N ARG A 71 23.22 9.63 9.93
CA ARG A 71 23.23 8.18 10.08
C ARG A 71 24.65 7.62 10.23
N MET A 72 25.57 8.10 9.41
CA MET A 72 26.98 7.67 9.42
C MET A 72 27.67 8.04 10.74
N ARG A 73 27.39 9.22 11.33
CA ARG A 73 27.86 9.58 12.69
C ARG A 73 27.42 8.59 13.76
N ARG A 74 26.28 7.93 13.57
CA ARG A 74 25.74 6.91 14.48
C ARG A 74 26.12 5.49 14.05
N ARG A 75 26.94 5.35 13.00
CA ARG A 75 27.36 4.10 12.37
C ARG A 75 26.18 3.19 12.00
N LEU A 76 25.09 3.78 11.53
CA LEU A 76 23.89 3.04 11.12
C LEU A 76 24.00 2.59 9.66
N PHE A 77 23.74 1.30 9.41
CA PHE A 77 23.60 0.74 8.06
C PHE A 77 22.67 1.60 7.21
N THR A 78 23.11 1.98 6.01
CA THR A 78 22.34 2.88 5.15
C THR A 78 22.39 2.41 3.70
N VAL A 79 21.23 2.41 3.04
CA VAL A 79 21.07 2.15 1.61
C VAL A 79 20.72 3.47 0.92
N VAL A 80 21.45 3.84 -0.12
CA VAL A 80 21.14 4.99 -0.96
C VAL A 80 20.49 4.50 -2.25
N ASP A 81 19.21 4.83 -2.42
CA ASP A 81 18.44 4.55 -3.64
C ASP A 81 18.37 5.80 -4.52
N ALA A 82 19.28 5.84 -5.49
CA ALA A 82 19.29 6.81 -6.58
C ALA A 82 19.93 6.14 -7.81
N THR A 83 19.97 6.80 -8.96
CA THR A 83 20.63 6.22 -10.16
C THR A 83 22.11 5.97 -9.93
N ASN A 84 22.81 6.91 -9.29
CA ASN A 84 24.24 6.84 -8.91
C ASN A 84 25.18 6.38 -10.05
N VAL A 85 24.79 6.61 -11.30
CA VAL A 85 25.55 6.17 -12.48
C VAL A 85 26.73 7.07 -12.80
N THR A 86 26.76 8.30 -12.26
CA THR A 86 27.87 9.25 -12.45
C THR A 86 28.81 9.26 -11.25
N ARG A 87 30.10 9.52 -11.50
CA ARG A 87 31.11 9.65 -10.43
C ARG A 87 30.81 10.80 -9.48
N SER A 88 30.32 11.93 -10.00
CA SER A 88 29.98 13.12 -9.19
C SER A 88 28.88 12.83 -8.17
N ALA A 89 27.93 11.93 -8.48
CA ALA A 89 26.91 11.51 -7.53
C ALA A 89 27.48 10.60 -6.42
N ARG A 90 28.48 9.76 -6.75
CA ARG A 90 29.03 8.75 -5.82
C ARG A 90 30.14 9.28 -4.93
N GLU A 91 30.98 10.18 -5.43
CA GLU A 91 32.11 10.75 -4.70
C GLU A 91 31.76 11.27 -3.29
N PRO A 92 30.71 12.11 -3.11
CA PRO A 92 30.36 12.60 -1.78
C PRO A 92 29.84 11.48 -0.85
N LEU A 93 29.20 10.44 -1.39
CA LEU A 93 28.73 9.28 -0.62
C LEU A 93 29.90 8.46 -0.08
N VAL A 94 30.88 8.15 -0.93
CA VAL A 94 32.09 7.42 -0.55
C VAL A 94 32.93 8.24 0.44
N ALA A 95 33.04 9.56 0.23
CA ALA A 95 33.73 10.44 1.15
C ALA A 95 33.06 10.47 2.53
N ALA A 96 31.73 10.49 2.60
CA ALA A 96 30.98 10.41 3.85
C ALA A 96 31.22 9.09 4.58
N ALA A 97 31.18 7.96 3.86
CA ALA A 97 31.47 6.65 4.46
C ALA A 97 32.88 6.60 5.07
N LYS A 98 33.90 7.07 4.33
CA LYS A 98 35.28 7.12 4.80
C LYS A 98 35.46 8.00 6.04
N ARG A 99 34.78 9.14 6.13
CA ARG A 99 34.85 10.05 7.29
C ARG A 99 34.36 9.41 8.59
N HIS A 100 33.47 8.43 8.51
CA HIS A 100 32.81 7.83 9.68
C HIS A 100 33.16 6.35 9.89
N ASP A 101 34.23 5.86 9.28
CA ASP A 101 34.69 4.47 9.33
C ASP A 101 33.62 3.45 8.87
N MET A 102 32.81 3.84 7.89
CA MET A 102 31.76 2.99 7.32
C MET A 102 32.28 2.33 6.04
N LEU A 103 31.79 1.12 5.74
CA LEU A 103 32.22 0.34 4.57
C LEU A 103 31.33 0.65 3.35
N PRO A 104 31.81 1.39 2.34
CA PRO A 104 31.04 1.64 1.12
C PRO A 104 31.00 0.40 0.23
N ILE A 105 29.79 -0.05 -0.11
CA ILE A 105 29.52 -1.19 -0.98
C ILE A 105 28.69 -0.71 -2.18
N ALA A 106 29.16 -0.97 -3.39
CA ALA A 106 28.42 -0.67 -4.61
C ALA A 106 27.57 -1.89 -5.01
N VAL A 107 26.27 -1.70 -5.16
CA VAL A 107 25.34 -2.73 -5.65
C VAL A 107 24.89 -2.33 -7.05
N MET A 108 25.34 -3.07 -8.06
CA MET A 108 24.94 -2.85 -9.45
C MET A 108 23.65 -3.59 -9.77
N VAL A 109 22.62 -2.84 -10.18
CA VAL A 109 21.34 -3.40 -10.64
C VAL A 109 21.38 -3.49 -12.16
N ALA A 110 21.98 -4.58 -12.65
CA ALA A 110 22.35 -4.78 -14.05
C ALA A 110 21.20 -5.34 -14.93
N THR A 111 19.98 -4.85 -14.75
CA THR A 111 18.84 -5.23 -15.60
C THR A 111 19.09 -4.87 -17.06
N PRO A 112 18.68 -5.72 -18.04
CA PRO A 112 18.79 -5.40 -19.46
C PRO A 112 18.12 -4.05 -19.80
N GLY A 113 18.74 -3.29 -20.72
CA GLY A 113 18.26 -1.96 -21.10
C GLY A 113 16.85 -1.98 -21.68
N SER A 114 16.53 -2.99 -22.52
CA SER A 114 15.19 -3.21 -23.07
C SER A 114 14.12 -3.32 -21.98
N VAL A 115 14.39 -4.10 -20.93
CA VAL A 115 13.49 -4.26 -19.79
C VAL A 115 13.36 -2.96 -19.00
N CYS A 116 14.45 -2.17 -18.87
CA CYS A 116 14.39 -0.87 -18.20
C CYS A 116 13.50 0.14 -18.95
N ILE A 117 13.51 0.08 -20.29
CA ILE A 117 12.68 0.91 -21.19
C ILE A 117 11.22 0.46 -21.11
N GLU A 118 10.96 -0.85 -21.24
CA GLU A 118 9.62 -1.43 -21.13
C GLU A 118 8.95 -1.04 -19.80
N ARG A 119 9.70 -1.09 -18.70
CA ARG A 119 9.22 -0.69 -17.37
C ARG A 119 8.95 0.80 -17.20
N GLN A 120 9.28 1.66 -18.17
CA GLN A 120 8.86 3.07 -18.11
C GLN A 120 7.37 3.24 -18.45
N GLY A 121 6.81 2.41 -19.34
CA GLY A 121 5.43 2.53 -19.80
C GLY A 121 4.37 2.60 -18.68
N PRO A 122 4.34 1.65 -17.72
CA PRO A 122 3.33 1.64 -16.66
C PRO A 122 3.63 2.62 -15.51
N ARG A 123 4.71 3.42 -15.57
CA ARG A 123 5.05 4.33 -14.48
C ARG A 123 4.24 5.63 -14.57
N PRO A 124 3.91 6.25 -13.42
CA PRO A 124 3.32 7.58 -13.39
C PRO A 124 4.16 8.57 -14.21
N ALA A 125 3.50 9.52 -14.89
CA ALA A 125 4.14 10.45 -15.81
C ALA A 125 5.28 11.25 -15.14
N ASN A 126 5.13 11.61 -13.87
CA ASN A 126 6.14 12.31 -13.08
C ASN A 126 7.36 11.45 -12.71
N ARG A 127 7.32 10.13 -12.89
CA ARG A 127 8.45 9.21 -12.59
C ARG A 127 9.06 8.57 -13.83
N THR A 128 8.51 8.85 -15.00
CA THR A 128 8.95 8.31 -16.28
C THR A 128 10.07 9.16 -16.86
N VAL A 129 11.05 8.52 -17.49
CA VAL A 129 12.15 9.21 -18.19
C VAL A 129 12.22 8.79 -19.66
N PRO A 130 12.67 9.67 -20.58
CA PRO A 130 12.81 9.33 -21.99
C PRO A 130 13.76 8.14 -22.21
N GLU A 131 13.50 7.35 -23.25
CA GLU A 131 14.32 6.18 -23.63
C GLU A 131 15.81 6.52 -23.75
N ALA A 132 16.14 7.64 -24.41
CA ALA A 132 17.51 8.09 -24.57
C ALA A 132 18.22 8.32 -23.22
N VAL A 133 17.50 8.74 -22.18
CA VAL A 133 18.03 8.89 -20.82
C VAL A 133 18.33 7.53 -20.20
N VAL A 134 17.45 6.54 -20.37
CA VAL A 134 17.68 5.16 -19.87
C VAL A 134 18.91 4.55 -20.54
N VAL A 135 19.04 4.69 -21.86
CA VAL A 135 20.19 4.19 -22.63
C VAL A 135 21.48 4.83 -22.14
N LYS A 136 21.50 6.17 -21.97
CA LYS A 136 22.66 6.89 -21.45
C LYS A 136 23.03 6.42 -20.04
N GLN A 137 22.07 6.35 -19.12
CA GLN A 137 22.32 5.88 -17.75
C GLN A 137 22.86 4.45 -17.71
N ARG A 138 22.39 3.58 -18.61
CA ARG A 138 22.89 2.21 -18.72
C ARG A 138 24.35 2.19 -19.14
N GLN A 139 24.73 3.02 -20.11
CA GLN A 139 26.10 3.18 -20.57
C GLN A 139 27.00 3.73 -19.45
N ASP A 140 26.58 4.81 -18.79
CA ASP A 140 27.28 5.42 -17.65
C ASP A 140 27.54 4.40 -16.52
N MET A 141 26.58 3.48 -16.28
CA MET A 141 26.77 2.38 -15.33
C MET A 141 27.84 1.36 -15.79
N VAL A 142 27.83 0.94 -17.08
CA VAL A 142 28.87 0.02 -17.60
C VAL A 142 30.24 0.63 -17.42
N ASP A 143 30.39 1.90 -17.78
CA ASP A 143 31.67 2.58 -17.76
C ASP A 143 32.16 2.79 -16.32
N SER A 144 31.24 3.14 -15.42
CA SER A 144 31.53 3.29 -13.99
C SER A 144 32.01 2.01 -13.32
N HIS A 145 31.53 0.82 -13.72
CA HIS A 145 31.92 -0.45 -13.09
C HIS A 145 33.44 -0.63 -13.00
N ARG A 146 34.18 -0.15 -14.00
CA ARG A 146 35.65 -0.26 -14.08
C ARG A 146 36.37 0.60 -13.04
N THR A 147 35.73 1.66 -12.53
CA THR A 147 36.35 2.64 -11.63
C THR A 147 35.86 2.56 -10.19
N LEU A 148 34.78 1.82 -9.88
CA LEU A 148 34.18 1.79 -8.53
C LEU A 148 35.18 1.43 -7.43
N LYS A 149 36.04 0.42 -7.63
CA LYS A 149 37.07 0.08 -6.64
C LYS A 149 38.08 1.21 -6.42
N ALA A 150 38.48 1.90 -7.51
CA ALA A 150 39.40 3.04 -7.43
C ALA A 150 38.75 4.29 -6.80
N GLU A 151 37.43 4.44 -6.91
CA GLU A 151 36.66 5.48 -6.21
C GLU A 151 36.65 5.26 -4.69
N GLY A 152 36.86 4.02 -4.25
CA GLY A 152 36.95 3.64 -2.84
C GLY A 152 35.78 2.83 -2.33
N PHE A 153 34.97 2.24 -3.21
CA PHE A 153 34.08 1.14 -2.83
C PHE A 153 34.92 -0.08 -2.46
N LEU A 154 34.71 -0.61 -1.26
CA LEU A 154 35.43 -1.79 -0.78
C LEU A 154 35.00 -3.03 -1.56
N GLU A 155 33.69 -3.16 -1.76
CA GLU A 155 33.07 -4.26 -2.48
C GLU A 155 32.16 -3.75 -3.60
N VAL A 156 32.11 -4.51 -4.68
CA VAL A 156 31.22 -4.28 -5.82
C VAL A 156 30.48 -5.58 -6.10
N VAL A 157 29.16 -5.55 -5.95
CA VAL A 157 28.30 -6.73 -6.08
C VAL A 157 27.19 -6.47 -7.08
N PHE A 158 26.62 -7.55 -7.63
CA PHE A 158 25.45 -7.46 -8.49
C PHE A 158 24.19 -7.79 -7.70
N SER A 159 23.07 -7.20 -8.08
CA SER A 159 21.80 -7.39 -7.37
C SER A 159 21.29 -8.83 -7.36
N ASP A 160 21.63 -9.62 -8.38
CA ASP A 160 21.24 -11.03 -8.52
C ASP A 160 22.01 -11.95 -7.56
N SER A 161 23.20 -11.55 -7.12
CA SER A 161 23.97 -12.26 -6.09
C SER A 161 23.57 -11.87 -4.67
N LEU A 162 22.60 -10.97 -4.48
CA LEU A 162 22.13 -10.56 -3.16
C LEU A 162 21.01 -11.47 -2.65
N TYR A 163 21.27 -12.16 -1.54
CA TYR A 163 20.28 -12.98 -0.83
C TYR A 163 19.33 -12.12 0.02
N ARG A 164 18.49 -11.31 -0.63
CA ARG A 164 17.54 -10.41 0.07
C ARG A 164 16.17 -11.02 0.37
N LEU A 165 15.77 -12.07 -0.34
CA LEU A 165 14.43 -12.65 -0.18
C LEU A 165 14.22 -13.22 1.22
N LEU A 166 15.18 -13.99 1.76
CA LEU A 166 15.08 -14.57 3.09
C LEU A 166 14.91 -13.52 4.20
N PRO A 167 15.82 -12.54 4.39
CA PRO A 167 15.66 -11.51 5.44
C PRO A 167 14.46 -10.59 5.20
N PHE A 168 13.98 -10.47 3.95
CA PHE A 168 12.75 -9.76 3.66
C PHE A 168 11.52 -10.54 4.16
N LEU A 169 11.42 -11.83 3.79
CA LEU A 169 10.33 -12.70 4.22
C LEU A 169 10.33 -12.93 5.73
N GLU A 170 11.50 -13.01 6.36
CA GLU A 170 11.61 -13.11 7.82
C GLU A 170 10.98 -11.89 8.52
N ARG A 171 11.29 -10.67 8.06
CA ARG A 171 10.67 -9.45 8.62
C ARG A 171 9.16 -9.38 8.35
N LEU A 172 8.71 -9.74 7.14
CA LEU A 172 7.28 -9.78 6.81
C LEU A 172 6.55 -10.82 7.66
N SER A 173 7.14 -11.99 7.84
CA SER A 173 6.61 -13.06 8.68
C SER A 173 6.52 -12.61 10.13
N GLY A 174 7.57 -11.99 10.68
CA GLY A 174 7.56 -11.46 12.05
C GLY A 174 6.45 -10.42 12.26
N THR A 175 6.28 -9.49 11.31
CA THR A 175 5.19 -8.50 11.35
C THR A 175 3.83 -9.20 11.36
N ARG A 176 3.62 -10.17 10.47
CA ARG A 176 2.35 -10.89 10.39
C ARG A 176 2.08 -11.77 11.61
N GLN A 177 3.11 -12.38 12.19
CA GLN A 177 2.98 -13.16 13.42
C GLN A 177 2.58 -12.26 14.60
N ALA A 178 3.20 -11.09 14.73
CA ALA A 178 2.81 -10.09 15.72
C ALA A 178 1.35 -9.65 15.53
N ASP A 179 0.93 -9.36 14.29
CA ASP A 179 -0.47 -8.98 14.00
C ASP A 179 -1.48 -10.05 14.40
N LEU A 180 -1.07 -11.32 14.40
CA LEU A 180 -1.89 -12.48 14.76
C LEU A 180 -1.72 -12.90 16.22
N GLY A 181 -0.85 -12.25 17.00
CA GLY A 181 -0.53 -12.64 18.38
C GLY A 181 0.20 -13.99 18.48
N LEU A 182 0.75 -14.52 17.37
CA LEU A 182 1.44 -15.81 17.33
C LEU A 182 2.84 -15.75 17.94
N ASP A 183 3.35 -14.54 18.19
CA ASP A 183 4.60 -14.28 18.91
C ASP A 183 4.41 -14.15 20.44
N GLY A 184 3.20 -14.38 20.94
CA GLY A 184 2.84 -14.24 22.34
C GLY A 184 2.43 -12.82 22.75
N SER A 185 2.35 -11.87 21.81
CA SER A 185 1.67 -10.59 22.02
C SER A 185 0.15 -10.75 21.93
N ASP A 186 -0.60 -9.71 22.36
CA ASP A 186 -2.06 -9.66 22.19
C ASP A 186 -2.47 -9.57 20.69
N GLY A 187 -1.52 -9.20 19.82
CA GLY A 187 -1.73 -8.95 18.40
C GLY A 187 -2.81 -7.91 18.11
N LEU A 188 -3.43 -8.01 16.93
CA LEU A 188 -4.58 -7.16 16.57
C LEU A 188 -5.91 -7.73 17.08
N GLY A 189 -5.96 -9.01 17.44
CA GLY A 189 -7.21 -9.69 17.79
C GLY A 189 -8.30 -9.44 16.75
N GLU A 190 -9.43 -8.90 17.19
CA GLU A 190 -10.60 -8.58 16.36
C GLU A 190 -10.36 -7.45 15.35
N LEU A 191 -9.32 -6.64 15.54
CA LEU A 191 -8.92 -5.61 14.58
C LEU A 191 -8.18 -6.18 13.36
N ASN A 192 -7.83 -7.47 13.35
CA ASN A 192 -7.21 -8.10 12.19
C ASN A 192 -8.15 -8.06 10.97
N LEU A 193 -9.46 -8.29 11.21
CA LEU A 193 -10.47 -8.21 10.16
C LEU A 193 -10.60 -6.77 9.65
N VAL A 194 -10.66 -5.79 10.55
CA VAL A 194 -10.70 -4.34 10.19
C VAL A 194 -9.51 -3.97 9.31
N ARG A 195 -8.29 -4.40 9.69
CA ARG A 195 -7.08 -4.15 8.89
C ARG A 195 -7.17 -4.76 7.51
N ARG A 196 -7.68 -6.00 7.43
CA ARG A 196 -7.81 -6.74 6.17
C ARG A 196 -8.83 -6.08 5.24
N THR A 197 -9.95 -5.62 5.77
CA THR A 197 -11.04 -5.03 4.98
C THR A 197 -10.75 -3.57 4.60
N PHE A 198 -10.30 -2.75 5.56
CA PHE A 198 -10.24 -1.30 5.39
C PHE A 198 -8.83 -0.71 5.35
N GLY A 199 -7.79 -1.51 5.59
CA GLY A 199 -6.40 -1.05 5.64
C GLY A 199 -5.91 -0.71 7.05
N GLU A 200 -4.60 -0.51 7.18
CA GLU A 200 -3.96 -0.25 8.47
C GLU A 200 -4.16 1.19 8.96
N GLU A 201 -4.39 2.11 8.02
CA GLU A 201 -4.62 3.53 8.24
C GLU A 201 -5.91 3.81 9.01
N ILE A 202 -6.88 2.88 8.95
CA ILE A 202 -8.17 2.99 9.64
C ILE A 202 -8.08 2.55 11.11
N LEU A 203 -7.14 1.67 11.46
CA LEU A 203 -7.06 1.10 12.80
C LEU A 203 -6.95 2.15 13.93
N PRO A 204 -6.16 3.24 13.80
CA PRO A 204 -6.08 4.26 14.84
C PRO A 204 -7.40 5.02 15.07
N LEU A 205 -8.28 5.05 14.07
CA LEU A 205 -9.57 5.75 14.09
C LEU A 205 -10.73 4.84 14.52
N TRP A 206 -10.52 3.52 14.52
CA TRP A 206 -11.54 2.53 14.83
C TRP A 206 -11.84 2.44 16.33
N ARG A 207 -13.11 2.46 16.69
CA ARG A 207 -13.60 2.31 18.07
C ARG A 207 -14.84 1.42 18.10
N TRP A 208 -14.76 0.30 18.79
CA TRP A 208 -15.95 -0.49 19.13
C TRP A 208 -16.89 0.31 20.05
N LYS A 209 -18.19 0.19 19.81
CA LYS A 209 -19.27 0.79 20.60
C LYS A 209 -19.99 -0.29 21.37
N ASP A 210 -19.38 -0.69 22.48
CA ASP A 210 -19.94 -1.70 23.36
C ASP A 210 -21.33 -1.28 23.86
N GLY A 211 -22.30 -2.19 23.78
CA GLY A 211 -23.68 -1.96 24.20
C GLY A 211 -24.56 -1.18 23.22
N SER A 212 -24.05 -0.83 22.03
CA SER A 212 -24.88 -0.28 20.96
C SER A 212 -25.90 -1.31 20.46
N ASN A 213 -27.14 -0.88 20.20
CA ASN A 213 -28.23 -1.72 19.71
C ASN A 213 -28.73 -1.30 18.32
N VAL A 214 -28.04 -0.36 17.66
CA VAL A 214 -28.48 0.21 16.37
C VAL A 214 -28.44 -0.81 15.22
N ALA A 215 -27.67 -1.89 15.36
CA ALA A 215 -27.51 -2.95 14.37
C ALA A 215 -28.17 -4.27 14.79
N GLY A 216 -29.27 -4.23 15.54
CA GLY A 216 -30.08 -5.44 15.81
C GLY A 216 -29.39 -6.53 16.64
N GLY A 217 -28.36 -6.18 17.41
CA GLY A 217 -27.57 -7.11 18.23
C GLY A 217 -26.15 -7.36 17.68
N ASP A 218 -25.90 -7.00 16.42
CA ASP A 218 -24.56 -7.01 15.85
C ASP A 218 -23.65 -6.00 16.55
N ARG A 219 -22.35 -6.30 16.56
CA ARG A 219 -21.36 -5.40 17.15
C ARG A 219 -21.17 -4.18 16.28
N VAL A 220 -21.23 -3.02 16.91
CA VAL A 220 -21.14 -1.72 16.23
C VAL A 220 -19.78 -1.10 16.50
N ALA A 221 -19.21 -0.47 15.49
CA ALA A 221 -18.02 0.36 15.61
C ALA A 221 -18.26 1.75 15.01
N GLU A 222 -17.37 2.68 15.37
CA GLU A 222 -17.24 3.95 14.68
C GLU A 222 -15.81 4.13 14.15
N ILE A 223 -15.72 4.74 12.97
CA ILE A 223 -14.52 5.42 12.51
C ILE A 223 -14.76 6.90 12.74
N ARG A 224 -13.97 7.55 13.61
CA ARG A 224 -14.21 8.94 14.02
C ARG A 224 -12.98 9.82 13.88
N LEU A 225 -13.16 10.99 13.25
CA LEU A 225 -12.17 12.05 13.18
C LEU A 225 -12.82 13.39 13.52
N GLY A 226 -12.58 13.89 14.74
CA GLY A 226 -13.24 15.10 15.23
C GLY A 226 -14.76 14.92 15.33
N GLN A 227 -15.52 15.77 14.64
CA GLN A 227 -16.98 15.70 14.60
C GLN A 227 -17.53 14.75 13.53
N MET A 228 -16.71 14.36 12.55
CA MET A 228 -17.12 13.43 11.50
C MET A 228 -16.94 12.00 11.97
N TYR A 229 -17.94 11.16 11.70
CA TYR A 229 -17.87 9.74 12.00
C TYR A 229 -18.67 8.92 10.98
N LEU A 230 -18.23 7.68 10.77
CA LEU A 230 -19.00 6.62 10.14
C LEU A 230 -19.35 5.58 11.21
N THR A 231 -20.56 5.03 11.14
CA THR A 231 -21.00 3.92 12.00
C THR A 231 -20.99 2.64 11.17
N LEU A 232 -20.42 1.57 11.72
CA LEU A 232 -20.35 0.28 11.04
C LEU A 232 -20.91 -0.83 11.92
N ALA A 233 -21.54 -1.82 11.32
CA ALA A 233 -21.96 -3.05 11.95
C ALA A 233 -21.07 -4.20 11.48
N LEU A 234 -20.56 -5.02 12.40
CA LEU A 234 -19.90 -6.28 12.09
C LEU A 234 -20.98 -7.35 11.89
N ARG A 235 -21.19 -7.79 10.66
CA ARG A 235 -22.11 -8.86 10.30
C ARG A 235 -21.37 -10.19 10.41
N THR A 236 -21.89 -11.12 11.22
CA THR A 236 -21.28 -12.45 11.40
C THR A 236 -21.93 -13.54 10.56
N ASP A 237 -22.95 -13.19 9.77
CA ASP A 237 -23.66 -14.09 8.86
C ASP A 237 -24.24 -13.28 7.68
N VAL A 238 -23.37 -12.88 6.75
CA VAL A 238 -23.74 -11.98 5.63
C VAL A 238 -24.64 -12.68 4.61
N ASP A 239 -24.46 -13.97 4.38
CA ASP A 239 -25.11 -14.77 3.32
C ASP A 239 -25.86 -16.01 3.83
N GLY A 240 -25.95 -16.20 5.15
CA GLY A 240 -26.50 -17.42 5.75
C GLY A 240 -25.51 -18.59 5.75
N GLU A 241 -24.29 -18.41 5.25
CA GLU A 241 -23.21 -19.41 5.23
C GLU A 241 -22.17 -19.15 6.33
N GLY A 242 -22.39 -18.14 7.18
CA GLY A 242 -21.48 -17.73 8.25
C GLY A 242 -20.35 -16.81 7.78
N ASP A 243 -20.53 -16.14 6.64
CA ASP A 243 -19.57 -15.14 6.18
C ASP A 243 -19.56 -13.91 7.09
N VAL A 244 -18.37 -13.39 7.35
CA VAL A 244 -18.15 -12.24 8.22
C VAL A 244 -17.81 -11.02 7.38
N GLY A 245 -18.59 -9.95 7.54
CA GLY A 245 -18.45 -8.70 6.80
C GLY A 245 -18.77 -7.48 7.64
N PHE A 246 -18.75 -6.32 7.01
CA PHE A 246 -19.15 -5.07 7.62
C PHE A 246 -20.22 -4.41 6.78
N ASP A 247 -21.19 -3.78 7.45
CA ASP A 247 -22.06 -2.79 6.83
C ASP A 247 -21.69 -1.41 7.35
N VAL A 248 -21.86 -0.40 6.51
CA VAL A 248 -21.76 1.00 6.89
C VAL A 248 -23.16 1.61 6.93
N MET A 249 -23.41 2.44 7.94
CA MET A 249 -24.66 3.16 8.09
C MET A 249 -24.71 4.33 7.12
N VAL A 250 -25.81 4.45 6.38
CA VAL A 250 -26.08 5.51 5.40
C VAL A 250 -27.45 6.17 5.68
N PRO A 251 -27.76 7.33 5.08
CA PRO A 251 -29.11 7.87 5.09
C PRO A 251 -30.15 6.87 4.53
N CYS A 252 -31.42 7.02 4.91
CA CYS A 252 -32.47 6.19 4.33
C CYS A 252 -32.81 6.71 2.92
N PRO A 253 -32.80 5.86 1.87
CA PRO A 253 -33.13 6.28 0.50
C PRO A 253 -34.62 6.61 0.33
N HIS A 254 -35.49 6.13 1.22
CA HIS A 254 -36.94 6.25 1.06
C HIS A 254 -37.53 7.51 1.71
N ASP A 255 -36.95 7.98 2.82
CA ASP A 255 -37.53 9.06 3.63
C ASP A 255 -36.45 9.74 4.49
N ASP A 256 -36.27 11.04 4.29
CA ASP A 256 -35.34 11.88 5.05
C ASP A 256 -35.73 12.01 6.54
N GLU A 257 -37.01 11.78 6.88
CA GLU A 257 -37.51 11.78 8.26
C GLU A 257 -37.53 10.36 8.88
N CYS A 258 -36.97 9.36 8.19
CA CYS A 258 -36.93 7.99 8.68
C CYS A 258 -36.17 7.90 10.02
N THR A 259 -36.83 7.34 11.03
CA THR A 259 -36.20 7.08 12.35
C THR A 259 -35.47 5.73 12.40
N GLY A 260 -35.45 4.99 11.29
CA GLY A 260 -34.75 3.72 11.15
C GLY A 260 -33.26 3.88 10.87
N TYR A 261 -32.55 2.76 10.81
CA TYR A 261 -31.14 2.71 10.42
C TYR A 261 -31.03 2.04 9.06
N ALA A 262 -30.42 2.71 8.08
CA ALA A 262 -30.11 2.14 6.78
C ALA A 262 -28.66 1.66 6.75
N TRP A 263 -28.46 0.45 6.23
CA TRP A 263 -27.17 -0.22 6.20
C TRP A 263 -26.89 -0.70 4.78
N VAL A 264 -25.63 -0.56 4.36
CA VAL A 264 -25.15 -1.07 3.07
C VAL A 264 -23.84 -1.82 3.27
N PRO A 265 -23.59 -2.95 2.57
CA PRO A 265 -22.34 -3.69 2.69
C PRO A 265 -21.08 -2.87 2.36
N ALA A 266 -20.05 -3.04 3.18
CA ALA A 266 -18.78 -2.31 3.10
C ALA A 266 -17.57 -3.27 3.02
N TYR A 267 -17.08 -3.49 1.80
CA TYR A 267 -15.99 -4.45 1.52
C TYR A 267 -14.60 -3.84 1.50
N SER A 268 -14.50 -2.50 1.44
CA SER A 268 -13.23 -1.80 1.32
C SER A 268 -13.31 -0.37 1.81
N VAL A 269 -12.16 0.29 1.94
CA VAL A 269 -12.08 1.73 2.23
C VAL A 269 -12.82 2.59 1.18
N THR A 270 -12.95 2.10 -0.07
CA THR A 270 -13.72 2.77 -1.11
C THR A 270 -15.20 2.87 -0.76
N CYS A 271 -15.78 1.84 -0.12
CA CYS A 271 -17.17 1.90 0.36
C CYS A 271 -17.33 2.98 1.43
N LEU A 272 -16.36 3.11 2.35
CA LEU A 272 -16.37 4.15 3.38
C LEU A 272 -16.31 5.55 2.78
N PHE A 273 -15.48 5.75 1.75
CA PHE A 273 -15.40 7.00 1.02
C PHE A 273 -16.74 7.33 0.33
N ARG A 274 -17.32 6.36 -0.40
CA ARG A 274 -18.60 6.54 -1.09
C ARG A 274 -19.74 6.85 -0.10
N ALA A 275 -19.81 6.13 1.03
CA ALA A 275 -20.77 6.42 2.11
C ALA A 275 -20.65 7.84 2.64
N LEU A 276 -19.42 8.31 2.87
CA LEU A 276 -19.18 9.64 3.44
C LEU A 276 -19.47 10.78 2.45
N ASN A 277 -19.33 10.53 1.14
CA ASN A 277 -19.54 11.52 0.08
C ASN A 277 -20.95 11.45 -0.54
N GLY A 278 -21.83 10.59 -0.03
CA GLY A 278 -23.21 10.42 -0.49
C GLY A 278 -23.39 9.53 -1.74
N ASP A 279 -22.31 8.95 -2.27
CA ASP A 279 -22.34 8.09 -3.46
C ASP A 279 -22.99 6.71 -3.20
N LEU A 280 -23.41 6.44 -1.95
CA LEU A 280 -24.17 5.25 -1.55
C LEU A 280 -25.57 5.59 -1.05
N ASP A 281 -26.04 6.84 -1.15
CA ASP A 281 -27.32 7.23 -0.51
C ASP A 281 -28.54 6.54 -1.16
N ASP A 282 -28.44 6.15 -2.43
CA ASP A 282 -29.48 5.45 -3.22
C ASP A 282 -29.03 4.04 -3.70
N ASP A 283 -28.04 3.42 -3.05
CA ASP A 283 -27.52 2.11 -3.45
C ASP A 283 -28.60 1.00 -3.29
N GLU A 284 -28.68 0.07 -4.25
CA GLU A 284 -29.71 -0.99 -4.28
C GLU A 284 -29.54 -1.99 -3.14
N ASP A 285 -28.31 -2.14 -2.62
CA ASP A 285 -28.00 -3.04 -1.51
C ASP A 285 -28.36 -2.43 -0.14
N ILE A 286 -28.94 -1.22 -0.09
CA ILE A 286 -29.36 -0.62 1.17
C ILE A 286 -30.52 -1.42 1.76
N VAL A 287 -30.40 -1.75 3.04
CA VAL A 287 -31.50 -2.29 3.85
C VAL A 287 -31.78 -1.36 5.01
N CYS A 288 -32.98 -0.77 5.02
CA CYS A 288 -33.48 0.05 6.11
C CYS A 288 -34.22 -0.81 7.15
N THR A 289 -33.95 -0.63 8.44
CA THR A 289 -34.68 -1.33 9.50
C THR A 289 -36.17 -0.97 9.59
N ALA A 290 -36.57 0.17 9.00
CA ALA A 290 -37.97 0.61 8.97
C ALA A 290 -38.69 0.23 7.67
N HIS A 291 -38.01 0.40 6.52
CA HIS A 291 -38.62 0.24 5.19
C HIS A 291 -38.26 -1.08 4.48
N GLY A 292 -37.24 -1.80 4.97
CA GLY A 292 -36.73 -3.01 4.31
C GLY A 292 -35.71 -2.70 3.21
N PRO A 293 -35.52 -3.63 2.25
CA PRO A 293 -34.59 -3.47 1.13
C PRO A 293 -34.96 -2.31 0.20
N ASN A 294 -33.95 -1.64 -0.34
CA ASN A 294 -34.08 -0.56 -1.33
C ASN A 294 -34.34 -1.14 -2.74
N ASN A 295 -35.48 -1.82 -2.90
CA ASN A 295 -35.92 -2.25 -4.22
C ASN A 295 -36.63 -1.06 -4.89
N ASP A 296 -36.05 -0.54 -5.98
CA ASP A 296 -36.80 0.25 -6.96
C ASP A 296 -38.02 -0.58 -7.38
N GLY A 297 -39.22 -0.06 -7.09
CA GLY A 297 -40.47 -0.78 -7.31
C GLY A 297 -40.74 -1.05 -8.78
N ASP A 298 -40.31 -2.22 -9.28
CA ASP A 298 -41.00 -2.98 -10.33
C ASP A 298 -41.68 -4.21 -9.70
N GLN A 299 -42.41 -4.00 -8.61
CA GLN A 299 -43.57 -4.84 -8.34
C GLN A 299 -44.73 -4.26 -9.15
N ASP A 300 -44.86 -4.72 -10.39
CA ASP A 300 -46.17 -4.83 -11.06
C ASP A 300 -47.04 -5.75 -10.17
N ASP A 301 -47.57 -5.18 -9.08
CA ASP A 301 -48.84 -5.63 -8.52
C ASP A 301 -49.89 -5.22 -9.56
N ASP A 302 -49.98 -5.99 -10.66
CA ASP A 302 -51.08 -5.94 -11.60
C ASP A 302 -52.23 -6.78 -11.02
N PRO A 303 -53.27 -6.16 -10.42
CA PRO A 303 -54.40 -6.90 -9.88
C PRO A 303 -55.23 -7.57 -10.97
N ASP A 304 -55.07 -7.22 -12.26
CA ASP A 304 -55.82 -7.83 -13.37
C ASP A 304 -55.26 -9.22 -13.75
N GLY A 305 -53.96 -9.47 -13.55
CA GLY A 305 -53.36 -10.79 -13.82
C GLY A 305 -53.85 -11.92 -12.91
N ARG A 306 -54.40 -11.60 -11.73
CA ARG A 306 -55.04 -12.60 -10.84
C ARG A 306 -56.46 -12.94 -11.26
N ALA A 307 -57.18 -12.01 -11.89
CA ALA A 307 -58.54 -12.28 -12.39
C ALA A 307 -58.52 -13.21 -13.61
N ASP A 308 -57.55 -13.04 -14.50
CA ASP A 308 -57.38 -13.86 -15.71
C ASP A 308 -57.02 -15.33 -15.38
N LEU A 309 -56.26 -15.55 -14.30
CA LEU A 309 -55.89 -16.89 -13.84
C LEU A 309 -57.05 -17.62 -13.15
N GLU A 310 -57.93 -16.90 -12.44
CA GLU A 310 -59.14 -17.48 -11.85
C GLU A 310 -60.20 -17.82 -12.92
N GLU A 311 -60.33 -16.99 -13.96
CA GLU A 311 -61.27 -17.24 -15.07
C GLU A 311 -60.82 -18.43 -15.93
N GLN A 312 -59.51 -18.56 -16.21
CA GLN A 312 -58.94 -19.73 -16.91
C GLN A 312 -59.03 -21.02 -16.07
N ALA A 313 -58.91 -20.94 -14.75
CA ALA A 313 -59.12 -22.09 -13.86
C ALA A 313 -60.59 -22.53 -13.81
N LEU A 314 -61.54 -21.60 -13.90
CA LEU A 314 -62.98 -21.88 -13.94
C LEU A 314 -63.44 -22.46 -15.29
N GLU A 315 -62.83 -22.06 -16.41
CA GLU A 315 -63.08 -22.66 -17.73
C GLU A 315 -62.54 -24.09 -17.83
N ALA A 316 -61.37 -24.38 -17.26
CA ALA A 316 -60.78 -25.72 -17.26
C ALA A 316 -61.58 -26.76 -16.44
N ILE A 317 -62.43 -26.31 -15.51
CA ILE A 317 -63.30 -27.19 -14.71
C ILE A 317 -64.65 -27.44 -15.39
N ARG A 318 -65.05 -26.61 -16.36
CA ARG A 318 -66.34 -26.70 -17.07
C ARG A 318 -66.26 -27.33 -18.46
N GLY A 319 -65.07 -27.74 -18.91
CA GLY A 319 -64.81 -28.46 -20.17
C GLY A 319 -64.73 -29.97 -19.99
#